data_AF-A0A925NSP5-F1
#
_entry.id   AF-A0A925NSP5-F1
#
_cell.length_a   1.000
_cell.length_b   1.000
_cell.length_c   1.000
_cell.angle_alpha   90.00
_cell.angle_beta   90.00
_cell.angle_gamma   90.00
#
_symmetry.space_group_name_H-M   'P 1'
#
loop_
_entity.id
_entity.type
_entity.pdbx_description
1 polymer ?
#
loop_
_entity_poly.entity_id
_entity_poly.type
_entity_poly.pdbx_seq_one_letter_code
_entity_poly.pdbx_strand_id
1 'polypeptide(L)' 'MHPLFEKASGLTENIIGAAIEVHRDKGPGLIESIYEWCFTKELELRGLPWLSQKSVVIGY' A
#
# COMPACT_ATOMS: atom_id res chain seq x y z
N MET A 1 -19.85 -12.69 6.17
CA MET A 1 -18.45 -12.23 6.05
C MET A 1 -17.99 -12.51 4.62
N HIS A 2 -17.26 -11.60 3.97
CA HIS A 2 -16.80 -11.82 2.60
C HIS A 2 -15.80 -13.00 2.55
N PRO A 3 -15.88 -13.93 1.58
CA PRO A 3 -15.02 -15.12 1.54
C PRO A 3 -13.50 -14.83 1.52
N LEU A 4 -13.11 -13.62 1.08
CA LEU A 4 -11.71 -13.20 1.02
C LEU A 4 -11.23 -12.44 2.27
N PHE A 5 -12.05 -12.33 3.33
CA PHE A 5 -11.71 -11.53 4.51
C PHE A 5 -10.41 -11.99 5.17
N GLU A 6 -10.25 -13.28 5.45
CA GLU A 6 -9.04 -13.83 6.09
C GLU A 6 -7.78 -13.55 5.26
N LYS A 7 -7.88 -13.69 3.93
CA LYS A 7 -6.78 -13.36 3.02
C LYS A 7 -6.42 -11.88 3.08
N ALA A 8 -7.41 -10.99 3.11
CA ALA A 8 -7.19 -9.55 3.22
C ALA A 8 -6.60 -9.17 4.59
N SER A 9 -7.12 -9.76 5.66
CA SER A 9 -6.63 -9.56 7.03
C SER A 9 -5.15 -9.92 7.15
N GLY A 10 -4.74 -11.10 6.64
CA GLY A 10 -3.34 -11.52 6.65
C GLY A 10 -2.40 -10.65 5.80
N LEU A 11 -2.91 -10.02 4.74
CA LEU A 11 -2.14 -9.05 3.95
C LEU A 11 -2.03 -7.69 4.63
N THR A 12 -3.03 -7.30 5.42
CA THR A 12 -3.20 -5.96 5.97
C THR A 12 -2.02 -5.54 6.84
N GLU A 13 -1.52 -6.44 7.68
CA GLU A 13 -0.36 -6.18 8.56
C GLU A 13 0.87 -5.73 7.77
N ASN A 14 1.18 -6.41 6.67
CA ASN A 14 2.34 -6.11 5.82
C ASN A 14 2.19 -4.75 5.12
N ILE A 15 1.00 -4.44 4.62
CA ILE A 15 0.69 -3.20 3.91
C ILE A 15 0.75 -2.00 4.86
N ILE A 16 0.15 -2.12 6.06
CA ILE A 16 0.20 -1.07 7.08
C ILE A 16 1.63 -0.89 7.59
N GLY A 17 2.36 -1.97 7.84
CA GLY A 17 3.76 -1.92 8.25
C GLY A 17 4.65 -1.20 7.25
N ALA A 18 4.45 -1.42 5.95
CA ALA A 18 5.14 -0.70 4.88
C ALA A 18 4.83 0.81 4.91
N ALA A 19 3.57 1.19 5.09
CA ALA A 19 3.17 2.60 5.14
C ALA A 19 3.76 3.31 6.37
N ILE A 20 3.79 2.63 7.52
CA ILE A 20 4.42 3.12 8.75
C ILE A 20 5.92 3.35 8.53
N GLU A 21 6.61 2.41 7.88
CA GLU A 21 8.06 2.54 7.64
C GLU A 21 8.37 3.76 6.77
N VAL A 22 7.62 3.96 5.69
CA VAL A 22 7.72 5.16 4.85
C VAL A 22 7.48 6.43 5.67
N HIS A 23 6.45 6.46 6.52
CA HIS A 23 6.16 7.63 7.33
C HIS A 23 7.23 7.90 8.39
N ARG A 24 7.82 6.85 8.99
CA ARG A 24 8.91 6.98 9.96
C ARG A 24 10.19 7.54 9.32
N ASP A 25 10.51 7.12 8.10
CA ASP A 25 11.70 7.59 7.38
C ASP A 25 11.51 9.00 6.81
N LYS A 26 10.35 9.28 6.18
CA LYS A 26 10.11 10.54 5.46
C LYS A 26 9.48 11.65 6.29
N GLY A 27 8.77 11.31 7.36
CA GLY A 27 7.98 12.27 8.13
C GLY A 27 6.77 12.82 7.35
N PRO A 28 6.01 13.75 7.94
CA PRO A 28 4.84 14.39 7.32
C PRO A 28 5.20 15.48 6.30
N GLY A 29 4.22 15.90 5.49
CA GLY A 29 4.29 17.12 4.67
C GLY A 29 4.73 16.94 3.23
N LEU A 30 4.95 15.71 2.77
CA LEU A 30 5.22 15.41 1.37
C LEU A 30 3.92 15.36 0.55
N ILE A 31 4.05 15.67 -0.73
CA ILE A 31 2.97 15.48 -1.70
C ILE A 31 2.72 13.99 -1.95
N GLU A 32 1.50 13.66 -2.35
CA GLU A 32 1.05 12.28 -2.57
C GLU A 32 1.99 11.48 -3.48
N SER A 33 2.44 12.05 -4.60
CA SER A 33 3.30 11.34 -5.56
C SER A 33 4.62 10.88 -4.96
N ILE A 34 5.17 11.61 -3.98
CA ILE A 34 6.39 11.20 -3.28
C ILE A 34 6.08 10.09 -2.29
N TYR A 35 4.96 10.16 -1.57
CA TYR A 35 4.51 9.07 -0.70
C TYR A 35 4.24 7.79 -1.48
N GLU A 36 3.55 7.88 -2.61
CA GLU A 36 3.29 6.73 -3.49
C GLU A 36 4.61 6.11 -3.98
N TRP A 37 5.56 6.93 -4.43
CA TRP A 37 6.87 6.42 -4.86
C TRP A 37 7.63 5.73 -3.71
N CYS A 38 7.65 6.33 -2.51
CA CYS A 38 8.30 5.70 -1.36
C CYS A 38 7.60 4.39 -0.96
N PHE A 39 6.27 4.37 -0.99
CA PHE A 39 5.48 3.20 -0.64
C PHE A 39 5.64 2.06 -1.64
N THR A 40 5.64 2.34 -2.93
CA THR A 40 5.92 1.34 -3.96
C THR A 40 7.33 0.75 -3.84
N LYS A 41 8.31 1.55 -3.41
CA LYS A 41 9.66 1.06 -3.08
C LYS A 41 9.69 0.16 -1.85
N GLU A 42 8.97 0.53 -0.79
CA GLU A 42 8.88 -0.31 0.40
C GLU A 42 8.18 -1.66 0.10
N LEU A 43 7.13 -1.65 -0.73
CA LEU A 43 6.47 -2.87 -1.19
C LEU A 43 7.41 -3.75 -2.03
N GLU A 44 8.23 -3.15 -2.90
CA GLU A 44 9.27 -3.83 -3.68
C GLU A 44 10.31 -4.50 -2.77
N LEU A 45 10.82 -3.78 -1.76
CA LEU A 45 11.79 -4.31 -0.79
C LEU A 45 11.21 -5.48 0.03
N ARG A 46 9.91 -5.46 0.30
CA ARG A 46 9.20 -6.55 1.00
C ARG A 46 8.78 -7.69 0.08
N GLY A 47 9.04 -7.60 -1.22
CA GLY A 47 8.63 -8.60 -2.21
C GLY A 47 7.10 -8.70 -2.38
N LEU A 48 6.36 -7.64 -2.07
CA LEU A 48 4.91 -7.59 -2.18
C LEU A 48 4.50 -7.17 -3.60
N PRO A 49 3.66 -7.95 -4.30
CA PRO A 49 3.19 -7.59 -5.63
C PRO A 49 2.20 -6.41 -5.57
N TRP A 50 2.37 -5.43 -6.44
CA TRP A 50 1.51 -4.24 -6.47
C TRP A 50 1.28 -3.72 -7.89
N LEU A 51 0.21 -2.92 -8.04
CA LEU A 51 -0.10 -2.12 -9.22
C LEU A 51 -0.51 -0.73 -8.72
N SER A 52 0.12 0.32 -9.24
CA SER A 52 -0.18 1.72 -8.90
C SER A 52 -1.06 2.34 -9.99
N GLN A 53 -1.93 3.27 -9.59
CA GLN A 53 -2.78 4.06 -10.49
C GLN A 53 -3.57 3.21 -11.52
N LYS A 54 -4.01 2.01 -11.13
CA LYS A 54 -4.79 1.14 -12.02
C LYS A 54 -6.17 1.76 -12.26
N SER A 55 -6.50 2.03 -13.52
CA SER A 55 -7.86 2.43 -13.91
C SER A 55 -8.87 1.33 -13.58
N VAL A 56 -9.98 1.71 -12.95
CA VAL A 56 -11.07 0.80 -12.56
C VAL A 56 -12.40 1.31 -13.13
N VAL A 57 -13.26 0.39 -13.54
CA VAL A 57 -14.61 0.69 -14.04
C VAL A 57 -15.58 0.66 -12.87
N ILE A 58 -16.41 1.70 -12.74
CA ILE A 58 -17.49 1.76 -11.75
C ILE A 58 -18.81 1.59 -12.49
N GLY A 59 -19.58 0.57 -12.11
CA GLY A 59 -20.97 0.37 -12.52
C GLY A 59 -21.91 0.75 -11.37
N TYR A 60 -23.01 1.42 -11.69
CA TYR A 60 -24.07 1.77 -10.75
C TYR A 60 -25.25 0.81 -10.88
#